data_AF-A0A426URC5-F1
#
_entry.id   AF-A0A426URC5-F1
#
_cell.length_a   1.000
_cell.length_b   1.000
_cell.length_c   1.000
_cell.angle_alpha   90.00
_cell.angle_beta   90.00
_cell.angle_gamma   90.00
#
_symmetry.space_group_name_H-M   'P 1'
#
loop_
_entity.id
_entity.type
_entity.pdbx_description
1 polymer ?
#
loop_
_entity_poly.entity_id
_entity_poly.type
_entity_poly.pdbx_seq_one_letter_code
_entity_poly.pdbx_strand_id
1 'polypeptide(L)' 'MQRNFFVSYARVSQNGGGFGFSSLTLSQNSPMTAEAFNGLTTLLKEQNPGWDCIVLSFHELEATEAPASV' A
#
# COMPACT_ATOMS: atom_id res chain seq x y z
N MET A 1 12.97 7.01 -12.38
CA MET A 1 13.53 6.12 -11.35
C MET A 1 12.36 5.36 -10.74
N GLN A 2 12.41 4.04 -10.66
CA GLN A 2 11.34 3.26 -10.05
C GLN A 2 11.37 3.50 -8.53
N ARG A 3 10.23 3.87 -7.97
CA ARG A 3 10.02 4.11 -6.54
C ARG A 3 9.18 2.98 -5.98
N ASN A 4 9.57 2.46 -4.83
CA ASN A 4 8.82 1.41 -4.15
C ASN A 4 8.17 1.98 -2.91
N PHE A 5 6.94 1.58 -2.63
CA PHE A 5 6.21 2.05 -1.47
C PHE A 5 5.67 0.86 -0.69
N PHE A 6 5.84 0.89 0.62
CA PHE A 6 5.21 -0.05 1.53
C PHE A 6 3.93 0.57 2.09
N VAL A 7 2.83 -0.15 1.97
CA VAL A 7 1.52 0.25 2.45
C VAL A 7 1.04 -0.77 3.46
N SER A 8 0.76 -0.33 4.69
CA SER A 8 0.05 -1.15 5.66
C SER A 8 -1.40 -0.71 5.74
N TYR A 9 -2.32 -1.68 5.83
CA TYR A 9 -3.75 -1.39 5.87
C TYR A 9 -4.50 -2.41 6.73
N ALA A 10 -5.57 -1.93 7.36
CA ALA A 10 -6.56 -2.77 8.00
C ALA A 10 -7.67 -3.14 7.00
N ARG A 11 -8.26 -4.31 7.20
CA ARG A 11 -9.45 -4.79 6.50
C ARG A 11 -10.55 -4.99 7.53
N VAL A 12 -11.69 -4.37 7.30
CA VAL A 12 -12.89 -4.47 8.13
C VAL A 12 -14.00 -5.10 7.29
N SER A 13 -14.57 -6.21 7.75
CA SER A 13 -15.68 -6.86 7.04
C SER A 13 -16.88 -5.91 6.99
N GLN A 14 -17.42 -5.66 5.79
CA GLN A 14 -18.61 -4.81 5.61
C GLN A 14 -19.85 -5.38 6.30
N ASN A 15 -19.89 -6.72 6.43
CA ASN A 15 -21.01 -7.44 7.03
C ASN A 15 -20.78 -7.76 8.52
N GLY A 16 -19.74 -7.17 9.13
CA GLY A 16 -19.34 -7.42 10.51
C GLY A 16 -18.53 -8.71 10.71
N GLY A 17 -18.04 -8.91 11.94
CA GLY A 17 -17.43 -10.16 12.41
C GLY A 17 -15.98 -10.45 11.95
N GLY A 18 -15.39 -9.63 11.09
CA GLY A 18 -14.04 -9.82 10.57
C GLY A 18 -13.18 -8.57 10.64
N PHE A 19 -11.98 -8.71 11.18
CA PHE A 19 -10.94 -7.68 11.18
C PHE A 19 -9.58 -8.33 10.92
N GLY A 20 -8.71 -7.67 10.14
CA GLY A 20 -7.36 -8.15 9.92
C GLY A 20 -6.43 -7.08 9.38
N PHE A 21 -5.13 -7.31 9.53
CA PHE A 21 -4.10 -6.45 8.96
C PHE A 21 -3.51 -7.10 7.71
N SER A 22 -3.10 -6.26 6.78
CA SER A 22 -2.43 -6.68 5.55
C SER A 22 -1.47 -5.58 5.11
N SER A 23 -0.60 -5.93 4.17
CA SER A 23 0.34 -4.99 3.58
C SER A 23 0.52 -5.29 2.10
N LEU A 24 0.93 -4.28 1.34
CA LEU A 24 1.34 -4.45 -0.04
C LEU A 24 2.56 -3.58 -0.36
N THR A 25 3.29 -3.96 -1.40
CA THR A 25 4.37 -3.15 -1.96
C THR A 25 3.95 -2.67 -3.35
N LEU A 26 3.98 -1.35 -3.57
CA LEU A 26 3.69 -0.73 -4.86
C LEU A 26 5.00 -0.27 -5.50
N SER A 27 5.16 -0.55 -6.78
CA SER A 27 6.21 0.06 -7.59
C SER A 27 5.58 1.06 -8.55
N GLN A 28 6.07 2.29 -8.57
CA GLN A 28 5.65 3.31 -9.52
C GLN A 28 6.81 4.20 -9.95
N ASN A 29 6.73 4.78 -11.14
CA ASN A 29 7.78 5.66 -11.66
C ASN A 29 7.60 7.13 -11.24
N SER A 30 6.47 7.45 -10.60
CA SER A 30 6.08 8.79 -10.20
C SER A 30 6.03 8.92 -8.67
N PRO A 31 6.23 10.13 -8.12
CA PRO A 31 5.95 10.40 -6.71
C PRO A 31 4.49 10.09 -6.37
N MET A 32 4.23 9.77 -5.09
CA MET A 32 2.85 9.58 -4.63
C MET A 32 2.11 10.94 -4.61
N THR A 33 1.17 11.12 -5.54
CA THR A 33 0.25 12.26 -5.58
C THR A 33 -1.07 11.91 -4.90
N ALA A 34 -1.91 12.92 -4.62
CA ALA A 34 -3.26 12.67 -4.09
C ALA A 34 -4.12 11.78 -5.02
N GLU A 35 -3.96 11.94 -6.34
CA GLU A 35 -4.64 11.11 -7.34
C GLU A 35 -4.15 9.66 -7.30
N ALA A 36 -2.83 9.45 -7.24
CA ALA A 36 -2.26 8.11 -7.09
C ALA A 36 -2.69 7.44 -5.78
N PHE A 37 -2.85 8.20 -4.71
CA PHE A 37 -3.36 7.70 -3.44
C PHE A 37 -4.85 7.30 -3.51
N ASN A 38 -5.68 8.07 -4.24
CA ASN A 38 -7.07 7.67 -4.51
C ASN A 38 -7.16 6.42 -5.40
N GLY A 39 -6.20 6.25 -6.33
CA GLY A 39 -6.04 5.01 -7.08
C GLY A 39 -5.71 3.82 -6.17
N LEU A 40 -4.85 4.03 -5.16
CA LEU A 40 -4.50 3.00 -4.18
C LEU A 40 -5.72 2.54 -3.36
N THR A 41 -6.55 3.45 -2.87
CA THR A 41 -7.75 3.06 -2.10
C THR A 41 -8.73 2.27 -2.96
N THR A 42 -8.88 2.63 -4.24
CA THR A 42 -9.67 1.88 -5.22
C THR A 42 -9.09 0.48 -5.44
N LEU A 43 -7.78 0.38 -5.68
CA LEU A 43 -7.08 -0.90 -5.85
C LEU A 43 -7.26 -1.82 -4.62
N LEU A 44 -7.12 -1.27 -3.41
CA LEU A 44 -7.27 -2.04 -2.17
C LEU A 44 -8.68 -2.64 -2.04
N LYS A 45 -9.70 -1.88 -2.45
CA LYS A 45 -11.09 -2.33 -2.46
C LYS A 45 -11.35 -3.43 -3.48
N GLU A 46 -10.79 -3.30 -4.69
CA GLU A 46 -10.89 -4.33 -5.73
C GLU A 46 -10.21 -5.65 -5.33
N GLN A 47 -9.06 -5.57 -4.65
CA GLN A 47 -8.33 -6.75 -4.17
C GLN A 47 -8.95 -7.41 -2.93
N ASN A 48 -9.81 -6.71 -2.19
CA ASN A 48 -10.44 -7.21 -0.96
C ASN A 48 -11.97 -7.04 -1.03
N PRO A 49 -12.66 -7.76 -1.94
CA PRO A 49 -14.10 -7.64 -2.09
C PRO A 49 -14.84 -8.03 -0.80
N GLY A 50 -15.81 -7.21 -0.40
CA GLY A 50 -16.57 -7.38 0.86
C GLY A 50 -15.87 -6.85 2.11
N TRP A 51 -14.71 -6.20 1.95
CA TRP A 51 -13.96 -5.57 3.04
C TRP A 51 -13.75 -4.08 2.77
N ASP A 52 -13.96 -3.26 3.78
CA ASP A 52 -13.49 -1.89 3.80
C ASP A 52 -12.01 -1.88 4.18
N CYS A 53 -11.20 -1.18 3.39
CA CYS A 53 -9.76 -1.08 3.60
C CYS A 53 -9.41 0.31 4.15
N ILE A 54 -8.65 0.35 5.25
CA ILE A 54 -8.18 1.58 5.89
C ILE A 54 -6.66 1.59 5.82
N VAL A 55 -6.08 2.53 5.07
CA VAL A 55 -4.63 2.71 5.03
C VAL A 55 -4.16 3.22 6.39
N LEU A 56 -3.23 2.49 7.00
CA LEU A 56 -2.66 2.80 8.32
C LEU A 56 -1.33 3.53 8.17
N SER A 57 -0.49 3.08 7.24
CA SER A 57 0.77 3.75 6.94
C SER A 57 1.16 3.59 5.47
N PHE A 58 1.92 4.57 4.99
CA PHE A 58 2.40 4.65 3.63
C PHE A 58 3.82 5.22 3.64
N HIS A 59 4.79 4.43 3.19
CA HIS A 59 6.21 4.79 3.23
C HIS A 59 6.87 4.53 1.88
N GLU A 60 7.63 5.50 1.38
CA GLU A 60 8.57 5.24 0.29
C GLU A 60 9.74 4.42 0.86
N LEU A 61 10.01 3.28 0.23
CA LEU A 61 11.17 2.47 0.53
C LEU A 61 12.36 3.08 -0.19
N GLU A 62 13.37 3.50 0.58
CA GLU A 62 14.64 3.92 0.01
C GLU A 62 15.21 2.78 -0.84
N ALA A 63 15.76 3.12 -2.02
CA ALA A 63 16.55 2.17 -2.77
C ALA A 63 17.72 1.77 -1.87
N THR A 64 17.79 0.50 -1.49
CA THR A 64 18.94 -0.02 -0.76
C THR A 64 20.13 0.13 -1.69
N GLU A 65 20.95 1.16 -1.50
CA GLU A 65 22.27 1.17 -2.10
C GLU A 65 22.95 -0.09 -1.60
N ALA A 66 23.20 -1.05 -2.49
CA ALA A 66 23.96 -2.23 -2.14
C ALA A 66 25.25 -1.76 -1.47
N PRO A 67 25.62 -2.29 -0.29
CA PRO A 67 26.84 -1.85 0.39
C PRO A 67 27.98 -1.95 -0.60
N ALA A 68 28.71 -0.85 -0.80
CA ALA A 68 29.87 -0.83 -1.66
C ALA A 68 30.80 -1.96 -1.23
N SER A 69 31.04 -2.91 -2.12
CA SER A 69 31.99 -4.00 -1.91
C SER A 69 33.34 -3.36 -1.56
N VAL A 70 33.84 -3.62 -0.35
CA VAL A 70 35.21 -3.26 0.06
C VAL A 70 36.19 -4.23 -0.59
#